data_AF-A0A926XQY8-F1
#
_entry.id   AF-A0A926XQY8-F1
#
_cell.length_a   1.000
_cell.length_b   1.000
_cell.length_c   1.000
_cell.angle_alpha   90.00
_cell.angle_beta   90.00
_cell.angle_gamma   90.00
#
_symmetry.space_group_name_H-M   'P 1'
#
loop_
_entity.id
_entity.type
_entity.pdbx_description
1 polymer ?
#
loop_
_entity_poly.entity_id
_entity_poly.type
_entity_poly.pdbx_seq_one_letter_code
_entity_poly.pdbx_strand_id
1 'polypeptide(L)'
;MGRIFISAGHGGYEGGRRDPGAIAGGTTEAQQMILLRDQIVPELRSRGYEVFSVPDTLSIQQTLDWINARDRAGDIAIEIHSDAYSDPNTRGATAFHIAGNDQRKRHAETLLLNLLRRLPQLPSRGAKPDTATGVGRLSFCREVAVPSLLLEVGFITNPDDRFLLTNRRKDMAAGIADGLVAWAREIAGLGQLETAYPAINIRLNNQNYSEQGILVNGNAYIPIDLVDRLGIDLTKNLNIRLLQYRGIVYVKAVDLRDYNVSVGWDNATRSVVLRSIGSVIPGVIDRIISPGQTSEVQLQMFLKNNNENAFATFPEIAKLYREEATAEGVNYDIAFCQMCLETAYLRFGSTLKAEQNNFGNLGAVGGGTESASFPSARIGVRAQIQHLKAYASLEPLVQEVVDPRFRFVTRGIAPLVGQLSGRWSADLQYGDKIMAILRRLYESANLL
;
A
#
# COMPACT_ATOMS: atom_id res chain seq x y z
N MET A 1 -19.22 -4.94 26.45
CA MET A 1 -18.56 -5.48 25.23
C MET A 1 -18.24 -4.30 24.34
N GLY A 2 -17.14 -4.34 23.59
CA GLY A 2 -16.81 -3.29 22.63
C GLY A 2 -17.82 -3.18 21.51
N ARG A 3 -17.91 -1.99 20.90
CA ARG A 3 -18.73 -1.71 19.71
C ARG A 3 -17.98 -2.09 18.45
N ILE A 4 -18.72 -2.35 17.38
CA ILE A 4 -18.17 -2.66 16.07
C ILE A 4 -18.52 -1.53 15.10
N PHE A 5 -17.50 -0.86 14.58
CA PHE A 5 -17.63 0.09 13.48
C PHE A 5 -17.47 -0.66 12.15
N ILE A 6 -18.41 -0.47 11.23
CA ILE A 6 -18.34 -1.07 9.89
C ILE A 6 -18.51 0.00 8.81
N SER A 7 -17.49 0.14 7.98
CA SER A 7 -17.46 0.98 6.79
C SER A 7 -17.59 0.10 5.54
N ALA A 8 -18.33 0.58 4.55
CA ALA A 8 -18.31 0.04 3.20
C ALA A 8 -17.39 0.95 2.37
N GLY A 9 -16.36 0.38 1.74
CA GLY A 9 -15.41 1.12 0.95
C GLY A 9 -16.07 1.89 -0.21
N HIS A 10 -15.47 3.03 -0.57
CA HIS A 10 -15.96 3.94 -1.60
C HIS A 10 -17.34 4.53 -1.27
N GLY A 11 -18.13 4.92 -2.27
CA GLY A 11 -19.50 5.43 -2.12
C GLY A 11 -19.59 6.90 -1.71
N GLY A 12 -18.55 7.43 -1.06
CA GLY A 12 -18.40 8.82 -0.64
C GLY A 12 -18.14 9.80 -1.77
N TYR A 13 -18.09 11.09 -1.43
CA TYR A 13 -17.73 12.15 -2.37
C TYR A 13 -16.26 12.54 -2.26
N GLU A 14 -15.53 12.45 -3.37
CA GLU A 14 -14.16 12.91 -3.51
C GLU A 14 -14.07 13.91 -4.67
N GLY A 15 -13.56 15.12 -4.39
CA GLY A 15 -13.49 16.19 -5.40
C GLY A 15 -14.86 16.55 -6.01
N GLY A 16 -15.95 16.40 -5.26
CA GLY A 16 -17.32 16.65 -5.71
C GLY A 16 -17.92 15.54 -6.59
N ARG A 17 -17.22 14.43 -6.81
CA ARG A 17 -17.72 13.25 -7.52
C ARG A 17 -17.89 12.10 -6.56
N ARG A 18 -18.92 11.27 -6.79
CA ARG A 18 -19.10 10.04 -6.02
C ARG A 18 -18.08 9.01 -6.49
N ASP A 19 -17.34 8.43 -5.56
CA ASP A 19 -16.39 7.36 -5.85
C ASP A 19 -17.12 6.01 -5.96
N PRO A 20 -17.19 5.38 -7.15
CA PRO A 20 -17.84 4.09 -7.30
C PRO A 20 -16.96 2.91 -6.86
N GLY A 21 -15.65 3.12 -6.66
CA GLY A 21 -14.67 2.03 -6.66
C GLY A 21 -14.60 1.30 -7.99
N ALA A 22 -14.19 0.04 -7.98
CA ALA A 22 -14.14 -0.77 -9.19
C ALA A 22 -15.53 -1.01 -9.82
N ILE A 23 -15.58 -1.07 -11.16
CA ILE A 23 -16.82 -1.30 -11.93
C ILE A 23 -16.68 -2.56 -12.76
N ALA A 24 -17.54 -3.55 -12.53
CA ALA A 24 -17.55 -4.80 -13.30
C ALA A 24 -18.93 -5.47 -13.26
N GLY A 25 -19.28 -6.21 -14.32
CA GLY A 25 -20.52 -7.01 -14.34
C GLY A 25 -21.81 -6.23 -14.10
N GLY A 26 -21.86 -4.96 -14.52
CA GLY A 26 -23.04 -4.09 -14.38
C GLY A 26 -23.29 -3.53 -12.97
N THR A 27 -22.31 -3.64 -12.05
CA THR A 27 -22.37 -3.07 -10.71
C THR A 27 -21.07 -2.36 -10.35
N THR A 28 -21.09 -1.58 -9.28
CA THR A 28 -19.90 -0.98 -8.68
C THR A 28 -19.53 -1.66 -7.36
N GLU A 29 -18.27 -1.53 -6.96
CA GLU A 29 -17.76 -1.95 -5.65
C GLU A 29 -18.54 -1.28 -4.52
N ALA A 30 -18.66 0.06 -4.56
CA ALA A 30 -19.40 0.83 -3.57
C ALA A 30 -20.81 0.26 -3.34
N GLN A 31 -21.54 -0.06 -4.42
CA GLN A 31 -22.88 -0.61 -4.33
C GLN A 31 -22.90 -1.98 -3.65
N GLN A 32 -21.98 -2.88 -4.02
CA GLN A 32 -21.95 -4.22 -3.44
C GLN A 32 -21.49 -4.23 -1.99
N MET A 33 -20.55 -3.36 -1.61
CA MET A 33 -20.08 -3.23 -0.24
C MET A 33 -21.15 -2.66 0.69
N ILE A 34 -21.89 -1.65 0.26
CA ILE A 34 -23.05 -1.13 0.99
C ILE A 34 -24.08 -2.24 1.25
N LEU A 35 -24.45 -2.99 0.21
CA LEU A 35 -25.40 -4.11 0.33
C LEU A 35 -24.89 -5.23 1.25
N LEU A 36 -23.58 -5.50 1.25
CA LEU A 36 -22.98 -6.51 2.12
C LEU A 36 -22.96 -6.05 3.58
N ARG A 37 -22.50 -4.82 3.86
CA ARG A 37 -22.56 -4.23 5.19
C ARG A 37 -23.97 -4.25 5.76
N ASP A 38 -24.96 -3.87 4.96
CA ASP A 38 -26.35 -3.81 5.39
C ASP A 38 -26.94 -5.19 5.71
N GLN A 39 -26.28 -6.29 5.27
CA GLN A 39 -26.55 -7.65 5.73
C GLN A 39 -25.75 -8.06 6.97
N ILE A 40 -24.51 -7.59 7.13
CA ILE A 40 -23.67 -7.87 8.30
C ILE A 40 -24.22 -7.20 9.56
N VAL A 41 -24.69 -5.94 9.45
CA VAL A 41 -25.20 -5.15 10.58
C VAL A 41 -26.34 -5.86 11.33
N PRO A 42 -27.44 -6.31 10.69
CA PRO A 42 -28.50 -7.02 11.40
C PRO A 42 -28.04 -8.38 11.95
N GLU A 43 -27.12 -9.07 11.28
CA GLU A 43 -26.55 -10.34 11.75
C GLU A 43 -25.75 -10.17 13.05
N LEU A 44 -24.96 -9.10 13.16
CA LEU A 44 -24.24 -8.78 14.40
C LEU A 44 -25.20 -8.31 15.52
N ARG A 45 -26.20 -7.49 15.17
CA ARG A 45 -27.19 -7.00 16.14
C ARG A 45 -28.06 -8.13 16.71
N SER A 46 -28.43 -9.12 15.91
CA SER A 46 -29.19 -10.29 16.38
C SER A 46 -28.40 -11.12 17.40
N ARG A 47 -27.06 -11.02 17.38
CA ARG A 47 -26.13 -11.66 18.30
C ARG A 47 -25.78 -10.79 19.52
N GLY A 48 -26.45 -9.65 19.70
CA GLY A 48 -26.31 -8.76 20.86
C GLY A 48 -25.15 -7.77 20.79
N TYR A 49 -24.55 -7.53 19.61
CA TYR A 49 -23.50 -6.53 19.45
C TYR A 49 -24.06 -5.16 19.07
N GLU A 50 -23.49 -4.12 19.66
CA GLU A 50 -23.73 -2.73 19.26
C GLU A 50 -22.88 -2.41 18.03
N VAL A 51 -23.53 -2.01 16.93
CA VAL A 51 -22.88 -1.83 15.61
C VAL A 51 -23.19 -0.45 15.04
N PHE A 52 -22.13 0.26 14.67
CA PHE A 52 -22.15 1.56 14.01
C PHE A 52 -21.84 1.38 12.52
N SER A 53 -22.84 1.66 11.69
CA SER A 53 -22.67 1.74 10.24
C SER A 53 -22.16 3.13 9.88
N VAL A 54 -20.98 3.23 9.25
CA VAL A 54 -20.43 4.52 8.81
C VAL A 54 -21.26 5.05 7.62
N PRO A 55 -21.61 6.35 7.57
CA PRO A 55 -22.41 6.89 6.48
C PRO A 55 -21.72 6.78 5.10
N ASP A 56 -22.49 6.37 4.09
CA ASP A 56 -22.02 6.10 2.72
C ASP A 56 -21.49 7.33 1.96
N THR A 57 -21.78 8.53 2.44
CA THR A 57 -21.46 9.78 1.74
C THR A 57 -20.11 10.36 2.14
N LEU A 58 -19.47 9.80 3.16
CA LEU A 58 -18.20 10.29 3.68
C LEU A 58 -17.04 9.89 2.77
N SER A 59 -16.12 10.83 2.51
CA SER A 59 -14.81 10.49 1.94
C SER A 59 -14.01 9.61 2.90
N ILE A 60 -12.90 9.00 2.43
CA ILE A 60 -12.04 8.20 3.29
C ILE A 60 -11.62 8.97 4.56
N GLN A 61 -11.17 10.22 4.44
CA GLN A 61 -10.76 11.01 5.61
C GLN A 61 -11.92 11.25 6.58
N GLN A 62 -13.10 11.58 6.06
CA GLN A 62 -14.29 11.80 6.88
C GLN A 62 -14.75 10.53 7.58
N THR A 63 -14.61 9.36 6.95
CA THR A 63 -14.87 8.04 7.56
C THR A 63 -13.97 7.81 8.76
N LEU A 64 -12.66 8.07 8.62
CA LEU A 64 -11.69 7.92 9.71
C LEU A 64 -12.01 8.84 10.88
N ASP A 65 -12.26 10.12 10.59
CA ASP A 65 -12.63 11.12 11.58
C ASP A 65 -13.95 10.77 12.29
N TRP A 66 -14.92 10.24 11.54
CA TRP A 66 -16.22 9.85 12.08
C TRP A 66 -16.12 8.71 13.09
N ILE A 67 -15.29 7.69 12.80
CA ILE A 67 -14.99 6.58 13.71
C ILE A 67 -14.24 7.11 14.94
N ASN A 68 -13.13 7.82 14.71
CA ASN A 68 -12.25 8.31 15.76
C ASN A 68 -12.93 9.29 16.72
N ALA A 69 -13.92 10.06 16.27
CA ALA A 69 -14.70 10.96 17.11
C ALA A 69 -15.69 10.22 18.04
N ARG A 70 -15.93 8.92 17.81
CA ARG A 70 -16.94 8.12 18.52
C ARG A 70 -16.37 6.94 19.26
N ASP A 71 -15.13 6.57 18.99
CA ASP A 71 -14.52 5.37 19.51
C ASP A 71 -14.35 5.38 21.04
N ARG A 72 -14.15 4.19 21.59
CA ARG A 72 -13.73 4.02 22.99
C ARG A 72 -12.89 2.75 23.11
N ALA A 73 -12.20 2.64 24.25
CA ALA A 73 -11.44 1.44 24.57
C ALA A 73 -12.31 0.17 24.46
N GLY A 74 -11.77 -0.83 23.74
CA GLY A 74 -12.44 -2.12 23.51
C GLY A 74 -13.24 -2.19 22.21
N ASP A 75 -13.51 -1.08 21.53
CA ASP A 75 -14.16 -1.11 20.21
C ASP A 75 -13.21 -1.68 19.13
N ILE A 76 -13.79 -2.12 18.02
CA ILE A 76 -13.06 -2.54 16.80
C ILE A 76 -13.68 -1.91 15.57
N ALA A 77 -12.90 -1.79 14.49
CA ALA A 77 -13.36 -1.23 13.23
C ALA A 77 -13.00 -2.14 12.04
N ILE A 78 -13.88 -2.20 11.04
CA ILE A 78 -13.62 -2.89 9.78
C ILE A 78 -14.12 -2.05 8.61
N GLU A 79 -13.34 -2.02 7.54
CA GLU A 79 -13.78 -1.54 6.23
C GLU A 79 -13.79 -2.70 5.24
N ILE A 80 -14.90 -2.85 4.51
CA ILE A 80 -15.06 -3.92 3.52
C ILE A 80 -14.94 -3.36 2.11
N HIS A 81 -14.18 -4.06 1.27
CA HIS A 81 -13.89 -3.76 -0.13
C HIS A 81 -14.08 -4.99 -1.01
N SER A 82 -14.12 -4.79 -2.31
CA SER A 82 -13.93 -5.86 -3.30
C SER A 82 -12.79 -5.47 -4.23
N ASP A 83 -11.77 -6.31 -4.32
CA ASP A 83 -10.61 -6.05 -5.16
C ASP A 83 -10.99 -6.09 -6.66
N ALA A 84 -10.12 -5.57 -7.50
CA ALA A 84 -10.25 -5.63 -8.95
C ALA A 84 -8.88 -5.81 -9.59
N TYR A 85 -8.84 -6.70 -10.57
CA TYR A 85 -7.62 -6.95 -11.33
C TYR A 85 -7.93 -7.15 -12.81
N SER A 86 -6.97 -6.80 -13.66
CA SER A 86 -7.10 -6.85 -15.11
C SER A 86 -7.25 -8.27 -15.65
N ASP A 87 -6.66 -9.27 -14.97
CA ASP A 87 -6.93 -10.67 -15.25
C ASP A 87 -8.21 -11.11 -14.52
N PRO A 88 -9.31 -11.39 -15.25
CA PRO A 88 -10.59 -11.75 -14.65
C PRO A 88 -10.58 -13.12 -13.97
N ASN A 89 -9.51 -13.92 -14.12
CA ASN A 89 -9.35 -15.20 -13.40
C ASN A 89 -8.81 -15.02 -11.97
N THR A 90 -8.27 -13.85 -11.64
CA THR A 90 -7.77 -13.56 -10.30
C THR A 90 -8.94 -13.47 -9.33
N ARG A 91 -8.88 -14.26 -8.26
CA ARG A 91 -9.97 -14.39 -7.28
C ARG A 91 -9.49 -14.72 -5.87
N GLY A 92 -10.40 -14.63 -4.90
CA GLY A 92 -10.20 -14.94 -3.49
C GLY A 92 -10.19 -13.70 -2.58
N ALA A 93 -10.36 -13.95 -1.28
CA ALA A 93 -10.42 -12.90 -0.25
C ALA A 93 -9.08 -12.69 0.46
N THR A 94 -8.81 -11.44 0.85
CA THR A 94 -7.63 -11.00 1.61
C THR A 94 -8.08 -10.13 2.78
N ALA A 95 -7.43 -10.24 3.93
CA ALA A 95 -7.60 -9.29 5.03
C ALA A 95 -6.30 -8.52 5.27
N PHE A 96 -6.37 -7.19 5.26
CA PHE A 96 -5.24 -6.32 5.53
C PHE A 96 -5.21 -5.82 6.96
N HIS A 97 -3.99 -5.70 7.47
CA HIS A 97 -3.72 -5.23 8.81
C HIS A 97 -2.54 -4.27 8.82
N ILE A 98 -2.42 -3.47 9.89
CA ILE A 98 -1.28 -2.59 10.05
C ILE A 98 0.05 -3.38 10.11
N ALA A 99 1.03 -2.99 9.29
CA ALA A 99 2.34 -3.66 9.24
C ALA A 99 3.08 -3.61 10.59
N GLY A 100 3.79 -4.69 10.92
CA GLY A 100 4.55 -4.81 12.17
C GLY A 100 3.71 -5.11 13.41
N ASN A 101 2.45 -5.51 13.23
CA ASN A 101 1.54 -5.80 14.35
C ASN A 101 0.97 -7.23 14.29
N ASP A 102 1.63 -8.15 14.99
CA ASP A 102 1.31 -9.58 14.96
C ASP A 102 -0.05 -9.92 15.58
N GLN A 103 -0.52 -9.13 16.54
CA GLN A 103 -1.86 -9.31 17.09
C GLN A 103 -2.93 -8.95 16.04
N ARG A 104 -2.76 -7.83 15.32
CA ARG A 104 -3.67 -7.45 14.23
C ARG A 104 -3.61 -8.43 13.06
N LYS A 105 -2.44 -9.01 12.77
CA LYS A 105 -2.32 -10.13 11.81
C LYS A 105 -3.20 -11.32 12.21
N ARG A 106 -3.13 -11.78 13.47
CA ARG A 106 -3.98 -12.89 13.97
C ARG A 106 -5.47 -12.57 13.91
N HIS A 107 -5.86 -11.31 14.16
CA HIS A 107 -7.25 -10.87 13.99
C HIS A 107 -7.71 -10.96 12.53
N ALA A 108 -6.86 -10.55 11.58
CA ALA A 108 -7.11 -10.69 10.15
C ALA A 108 -7.24 -12.16 9.71
N GLU A 109 -6.36 -13.04 10.20
CA GLU A 109 -6.42 -14.49 9.94
C GLU A 109 -7.70 -15.12 10.50
N THR A 110 -8.11 -14.71 11.71
CA THR A 110 -9.35 -15.19 12.35
C THR A 110 -10.59 -14.75 11.56
N LEU A 111 -10.62 -13.49 11.13
CA LEU A 111 -11.71 -12.95 10.32
C LEU A 111 -11.83 -13.72 8.99
N LEU A 112 -10.70 -13.87 8.29
CA LEU A 112 -10.66 -14.56 7.00
C LEU A 112 -11.05 -16.04 7.14
N LEU A 113 -10.56 -16.75 8.16
CA LEU A 113 -10.91 -18.14 8.41
C LEU A 113 -12.42 -18.34 8.60
N ASN A 114 -13.08 -17.45 9.35
CA ASN A 114 -14.52 -17.56 9.59
C ASN A 114 -15.36 -17.22 8.35
N LEU A 115 -14.94 -16.25 7.55
CA LEU A 115 -15.52 -15.99 6.22
C LEU A 115 -15.47 -17.25 5.35
N LEU A 116 -14.28 -17.86 5.23
CA LEU A 116 -14.04 -18.99 4.34
C LEU A 116 -14.74 -20.28 4.80
N ARG A 117 -14.99 -20.46 6.10
CA ARG A 117 -15.80 -21.59 6.60
C ARG A 117 -17.24 -21.57 6.08
N ARG A 118 -17.80 -20.38 5.84
CA ARG A 118 -19.15 -20.22 5.26
C ARG A 118 -19.15 -20.26 3.73
N LEU A 119 -18.01 -19.97 3.11
CA LEU A 119 -17.81 -19.94 1.67
C LEU A 119 -16.56 -20.73 1.26
N PRO A 120 -16.55 -22.07 1.39
CA PRO A 120 -15.37 -22.90 1.06
C PRO A 120 -14.93 -22.80 -0.40
N GLN A 121 -15.79 -22.31 -1.29
CA GLN A 121 -15.52 -22.07 -2.70
C GLN A 121 -14.82 -20.73 -3.01
N LEU A 122 -14.65 -19.87 -2.00
CA LEU A 122 -13.89 -18.62 -2.11
C LEU A 122 -12.43 -18.90 -1.74
N PRO A 123 -11.45 -18.65 -2.63
CA PRO A 123 -10.06 -18.90 -2.28
C PRO A 123 -9.54 -17.94 -1.20
N SER A 124 -8.61 -18.43 -0.36
CA SER A 124 -7.86 -17.57 0.57
C SER A 124 -6.66 -16.96 -0.13
N ARG A 125 -6.45 -15.66 0.03
CA ARG A 125 -5.21 -14.96 -0.32
C ARG A 125 -4.40 -14.55 0.92
N GLY A 126 -4.85 -14.97 2.10
CA GLY A 126 -4.18 -14.77 3.38
C GLY A 126 -4.39 -13.39 4.01
N ALA A 127 -3.90 -13.25 5.24
CA ALA A 127 -3.76 -11.96 5.89
C ALA A 127 -2.46 -11.29 5.43
N LYS A 128 -2.51 -9.99 5.10
CA LYS A 128 -1.36 -9.24 4.58
C LYS A 128 -1.17 -7.93 5.34
N PRO A 129 0.08 -7.47 5.52
CA PRO A 129 0.30 -6.12 5.98
C PRO A 129 -0.21 -5.12 4.92
N ASP A 130 -0.71 -3.97 5.36
CA ASP A 130 -1.16 -2.87 4.51
C ASP A 130 -0.07 -2.39 3.54
N THR A 131 1.21 -2.58 3.89
CA THR A 131 2.35 -2.28 3.01
C THR A 131 2.50 -3.24 1.82
N ALA A 132 1.74 -4.32 1.78
CA ALA A 132 1.67 -5.23 0.63
C ALA A 132 0.71 -4.73 -0.47
N THR A 133 -0.08 -3.69 -0.20
CA THR A 133 -0.98 -3.08 -1.19
C THR A 133 -0.19 -2.34 -2.27
N GLY A 134 -0.85 -2.03 -3.40
CA GLY A 134 -0.22 -1.32 -4.52
C GLY A 134 0.36 0.04 -4.12
N VAL A 135 -0.29 0.75 -3.20
CA VAL A 135 0.12 2.06 -2.68
C VAL A 135 1.02 1.97 -1.44
N GLY A 136 1.25 0.76 -0.90
CA GLY A 136 2.16 0.54 0.22
C GLY A 136 1.67 1.02 1.59
N ARG A 137 0.40 1.43 1.70
CA ARG A 137 -0.23 1.92 2.94
C ARG A 137 -1.76 1.84 2.82
N LEU A 138 -2.45 1.54 3.92
CA LEU A 138 -3.90 1.71 4.01
C LEU A 138 -4.26 2.62 5.19
N SER A 139 -4.85 3.77 4.89
CA SER A 139 -5.24 4.75 5.92
C SER A 139 -6.19 4.17 6.96
N PHE A 140 -7.15 3.31 6.57
CA PHE A 140 -8.03 2.64 7.53
C PHE A 140 -7.28 1.80 8.58
N CYS A 141 -6.22 1.10 8.17
CA CYS A 141 -5.37 0.34 9.08
C CYS A 141 -4.45 1.23 9.93
N ARG A 142 -4.09 2.43 9.45
CA ARG A 142 -3.10 3.32 10.07
C ARG A 142 -3.72 4.37 10.98
N GLU A 143 -4.87 4.92 10.63
CA GLU A 143 -5.37 6.18 11.20
C GLU A 143 -6.60 5.99 12.11
N VAL A 144 -7.31 4.87 11.98
CA VAL A 144 -8.31 4.48 12.97
C VAL A 144 -7.60 4.16 14.30
N ALA A 145 -8.06 4.77 15.39
CA ALA A 145 -7.36 4.70 16.68
C ALA A 145 -7.57 3.36 17.41
N VAL A 146 -8.75 2.76 17.21
CA VAL A 146 -9.08 1.42 17.71
C VAL A 146 -8.56 0.34 16.77
N PRO A 147 -8.42 -0.92 17.24
CA PRO A 147 -8.02 -2.04 16.39
C PRO A 147 -8.87 -2.11 15.11
N SER A 148 -8.21 -2.00 13.95
CA SER A 148 -8.89 -1.95 12.65
C SER A 148 -8.31 -2.95 11.65
N LEU A 149 -9.16 -3.37 10.71
CA LEU A 149 -8.83 -4.22 9.56
C LEU A 149 -9.52 -3.69 8.30
N LEU A 150 -8.91 -3.93 7.14
CA LEU A 150 -9.58 -3.79 5.85
C LEU A 150 -9.75 -5.18 5.24
N LEU A 151 -10.95 -5.53 4.78
CA LEU A 151 -11.26 -6.85 4.23
C LEU A 151 -11.66 -6.71 2.76
N GLU A 152 -10.86 -7.28 1.86
CA GLU A 152 -11.27 -7.51 0.48
C GLU A 152 -11.97 -8.86 0.37
N VAL A 153 -13.28 -8.84 0.11
CA VAL A 153 -14.14 -10.04 0.18
C VAL A 153 -14.08 -10.92 -1.08
N GLY A 154 -13.27 -10.55 -2.06
CA GLY A 154 -13.16 -11.20 -3.37
C GLY A 154 -12.86 -10.18 -4.47
N PHE A 155 -12.75 -10.65 -5.71
CA PHE A 155 -12.52 -9.78 -6.88
C PHE A 155 -13.83 -9.50 -7.62
N ILE A 156 -14.25 -8.23 -7.72
CA ILE A 156 -15.49 -7.87 -8.43
C ILE A 156 -15.38 -8.14 -9.93
N THR A 157 -14.17 -8.12 -10.49
CA THR A 157 -13.90 -8.47 -11.90
C THR A 157 -14.04 -9.96 -12.16
N ASN A 158 -13.82 -10.82 -11.16
CA ASN A 158 -13.98 -12.26 -11.30
C ASN A 158 -15.46 -12.70 -11.25
N PRO A 159 -15.95 -13.44 -12.25
CA PRO A 159 -17.35 -13.88 -12.30
C PRO A 159 -17.79 -14.74 -11.11
N ASP A 160 -16.95 -15.65 -10.61
CA ASP A 160 -17.30 -16.56 -9.52
C ASP A 160 -17.38 -15.82 -8.18
N ASP A 161 -16.38 -15.00 -7.85
CA ASP A 161 -16.40 -14.20 -6.63
C ASP A 161 -17.55 -13.20 -6.63
N ARG A 162 -17.82 -12.55 -7.76
CA ARG A 162 -19.01 -11.70 -7.94
C ARG A 162 -20.31 -12.48 -7.78
N PHE A 163 -20.38 -13.72 -8.26
CA PHE A 163 -21.53 -14.60 -8.04
C PHE A 163 -21.73 -14.87 -6.53
N LEU A 164 -20.66 -15.12 -5.77
CA LEU A 164 -20.73 -15.31 -4.32
C LEU A 164 -21.19 -14.04 -3.60
N LEU A 165 -20.60 -12.89 -3.94
CA LEU A 165 -20.95 -11.59 -3.37
C LEU A 165 -22.41 -11.21 -3.61
N THR A 166 -23.00 -11.63 -4.73
CA THR A 166 -24.38 -11.28 -5.12
C THR A 166 -25.41 -12.32 -4.67
N ASN A 167 -25.13 -13.62 -4.83
CA ASN A 167 -26.10 -14.71 -4.63
C ASN A 167 -25.92 -15.43 -3.29
N ARG A 168 -24.72 -15.37 -2.70
CA ARG A 168 -24.40 -15.98 -1.40
C ARG A 168 -24.08 -14.93 -0.33
N ARG A 169 -24.56 -13.69 -0.54
CA ARG A 169 -24.27 -12.54 0.35
C ARG A 169 -24.63 -12.79 1.81
N LYS A 170 -25.72 -13.53 2.07
CA LYS A 170 -26.11 -13.90 3.44
C LYS A 170 -25.07 -14.79 4.12
N ASP A 171 -24.52 -15.77 3.40
CA ASP A 171 -23.45 -16.62 3.93
C ASP A 171 -22.15 -15.84 4.13
N MET A 172 -21.85 -14.92 3.21
CA MET A 172 -20.71 -13.99 3.33
C MET A 172 -20.85 -13.12 4.58
N ALA A 173 -22.02 -12.51 4.77
CA ALA A 173 -22.33 -11.67 5.92
C ALA A 173 -22.25 -12.45 7.23
N ALA A 174 -22.78 -13.67 7.27
CA ALA A 174 -22.70 -14.56 8.43
C ALA A 174 -21.25 -14.94 8.75
N GLY A 175 -20.41 -15.22 7.74
CA GLY A 175 -19.00 -15.55 7.94
C GLY A 175 -18.17 -14.37 8.44
N ILE A 176 -18.42 -13.17 7.92
CA ILE A 176 -17.82 -11.92 8.42
C ILE A 176 -18.27 -11.65 9.85
N ALA A 177 -19.56 -11.82 10.15
CA ALA A 177 -20.09 -11.67 11.51
C ALA A 177 -19.46 -12.69 12.49
N ASP A 178 -19.29 -13.95 12.09
CA ASP A 178 -18.60 -14.98 12.89
C ASP A 178 -17.17 -14.53 13.25
N GLY A 179 -16.44 -14.00 12.27
CA GLY A 179 -15.08 -13.50 12.45
C GLY A 179 -15.00 -12.26 13.36
N LEU A 180 -15.88 -11.28 13.15
CA LEU A 180 -15.95 -10.06 13.96
C LEU A 180 -16.34 -10.36 15.42
N VAL A 181 -17.25 -11.32 15.63
CA VAL A 181 -17.64 -11.79 16.97
C VAL A 181 -16.46 -12.45 17.68
N ALA A 182 -15.70 -13.31 17.00
CA ALA A 182 -14.52 -13.95 17.56
C ALA A 182 -13.46 -12.89 17.96
N TRP A 183 -13.21 -11.92 17.08
CA TRP A 183 -12.28 -10.83 17.34
C TRP A 183 -12.72 -9.92 18.50
N ALA A 184 -13.98 -9.46 18.51
CA ALA A 184 -14.51 -8.60 19.57
C ALA A 184 -14.46 -9.28 20.95
N ARG A 185 -14.66 -10.61 21.01
CA ARG A 185 -14.51 -11.39 22.25
C ARG A 185 -13.08 -11.46 22.74
N GLU A 186 -12.10 -11.62 21.84
CA GLU A 186 -10.69 -11.60 22.20
C GLU A 186 -10.31 -10.24 22.82
N ILE A 187 -10.72 -9.13 22.20
CA ILE A 187 -10.48 -7.78 22.73
C ILE A 187 -11.16 -7.59 24.09
N ALA A 188 -12.40 -8.06 24.26
CA ALA A 188 -13.10 -7.98 25.55
C ALA A 188 -12.46 -8.85 26.65
N GLY A 189 -11.89 -10.01 26.27
CA GLY A 189 -11.24 -10.95 27.19
C GLY A 189 -9.88 -10.49 27.72
N LEU A 190 -9.24 -9.51 27.07
CA LEU A 190 -8.00 -8.90 27.54
C LEU A 190 -8.20 -8.01 28.79
N GLY A 191 -9.45 -7.68 29.15
CA GLY A 191 -9.79 -6.87 30.32
C GLY A 191 -9.28 -5.41 30.24
N GLN A 192 -9.78 -4.54 31.12
CA GLN A 192 -9.25 -3.18 31.31
C GLN A 192 -7.89 -3.18 32.05
N LEU A 193 -7.06 -4.20 31.84
CA LEU A 193 -5.95 -4.53 32.75
C LEU A 193 -4.68 -3.69 32.59
N GLU A 194 -4.58 -2.82 31.58
CA GLU A 194 -3.46 -1.89 31.47
C GLU A 194 -3.92 -0.46 31.76
N THR A 195 -3.78 -0.05 33.02
CA THR A 195 -3.80 1.37 33.40
C THR A 195 -2.59 2.14 32.84
N ALA A 196 -1.62 1.43 32.26
CA ALA A 196 -0.40 1.99 31.69
C ALA A 196 0.07 1.21 30.46
N TYR A 197 0.49 1.93 29.41
CA TYR A 197 1.07 1.30 28.21
C TYR A 197 2.41 0.63 28.51
N PRO A 198 2.66 -0.61 28.03
CA PRO A 198 3.93 -1.30 28.24
C PRO A 198 5.08 -0.56 27.57
N ALA A 199 6.18 -0.38 28.30
CA ALA A 199 7.41 0.17 27.74
C ALA A 199 8.04 -0.82 26.73
N ILE A 200 8.69 -0.27 25.71
CA ILE A 200 9.47 -1.00 24.71
C ILE A 200 10.82 -0.30 24.52
N ASN A 201 11.83 -1.09 24.13
CA ASN A 201 13.13 -0.53 23.77
C ASN A 201 13.07 0.07 22.36
N ILE A 202 13.97 1.01 22.07
CA ILE A 202 14.12 1.59 20.73
C ILE A 202 15.55 1.35 20.26
N ARG A 203 15.70 0.84 19.03
CA ARG A 203 16.99 0.72 18.34
C ARG A 203 16.99 1.62 17.11
N LEU A 204 17.87 2.61 17.07
CA LEU A 204 18.05 3.48 15.91
C LEU A 204 19.39 3.16 15.25
N ASN A 205 19.40 2.84 13.95
CA ASN A 205 20.60 2.58 13.16
C ASN A 205 21.56 1.59 13.86
N ASN A 206 20.99 0.48 14.33
CA ASN A 206 21.64 -0.61 15.09
C ASN A 206 22.13 -0.25 16.51
N GLN A 207 21.98 0.99 16.96
CA GLN A 207 22.31 1.42 18.32
C GLN A 207 21.07 1.47 19.21
N ASN A 208 21.24 1.24 20.50
CA ASN A 208 20.15 1.41 21.46
C ASN A 208 19.93 2.90 21.73
N TYR A 209 18.67 3.33 21.70
CA TYR A 209 18.27 4.67 22.12
C TYR A 209 17.98 4.67 23.63
N SER A 210 18.34 5.75 24.32
CA SER A 210 18.23 5.83 25.79
C SER A 210 16.79 5.88 26.28
N GLU A 211 15.92 6.57 25.54
CA GLU A 211 14.51 6.69 25.88
C GLU A 211 13.72 5.44 25.48
N GLN A 212 12.61 5.21 26.16
CA GLN A 212 11.71 4.09 25.88
C GLN A 212 10.52 4.53 25.04
N GLY A 213 10.11 3.63 24.14
CA GLY A 213 8.82 3.71 23.49
C GLY A 213 7.72 3.09 24.34
N ILE A 214 6.50 3.10 23.81
CA ILE A 214 5.36 2.43 24.43
C ILE A 214 4.62 1.56 23.40
N LEU A 215 3.92 0.53 23.88
CA LEU A 215 3.06 -0.31 23.06
C LEU A 215 1.59 0.08 23.26
N VAL A 216 0.92 0.50 22.19
CA VAL A 216 -0.49 0.93 22.24
C VAL A 216 -1.28 0.13 21.21
N ASN A 217 -2.23 -0.69 21.67
CA ASN A 217 -2.96 -1.64 20.82
C ASN A 217 -1.98 -2.42 19.92
N GLY A 218 -0.93 -2.97 20.53
CA GLY A 218 0.18 -3.70 19.90
C GLY A 218 0.93 -2.98 18.77
N ASN A 219 0.80 -1.66 18.65
CA ASN A 219 1.65 -0.84 17.79
C ASN A 219 2.75 -0.21 18.62
N ALA A 220 3.98 -0.18 18.10
CA ALA A 220 5.07 0.56 18.69
C ALA A 220 4.87 2.06 18.50
N TYR A 221 4.98 2.80 19.59
CA TYR A 221 4.99 4.26 19.63
C TYR A 221 6.34 4.72 20.18
N ILE A 222 6.89 5.75 19.57
CA ILE A 222 8.17 6.35 19.95
C ILE A 222 7.97 7.79 20.40
N PRO A 223 8.81 8.30 21.29
CA PRO A 223 8.82 9.71 21.68
C PRO A 223 9.03 10.66 20.49
N ILE A 224 8.39 11.83 20.53
CA ILE A 224 8.44 12.84 19.46
C ILE A 224 9.84 13.44 19.27
N ASP A 225 10.67 13.53 20.32
CA ASP A 225 12.03 14.06 20.24
C ASP A 225 12.92 13.20 19.32
N LEU A 226 12.65 11.89 19.24
CA LEU A 226 13.33 11.01 18.31
C LEU A 226 12.97 11.34 16.85
N VAL A 227 11.75 11.81 16.60
CA VAL A 227 11.30 12.25 15.28
C VAL A 227 12.04 13.53 14.86
N ASP A 228 12.16 14.48 15.78
CA ASP A 228 12.94 15.71 15.57
C ASP A 228 14.41 15.41 15.27
N ARG A 229 15.01 14.44 15.97
CA ARG A 229 16.39 13.97 15.71
C ARG A 229 16.57 13.31 14.35
N LEU A 230 15.50 12.72 13.81
CA LEU A 230 15.49 12.18 12.45
C LEU A 230 15.30 13.28 11.39
N GLY A 231 15.13 14.54 11.79
CA GLY A 231 14.91 15.67 10.89
C GLY A 231 13.52 15.65 10.23
N ILE A 232 12.57 14.95 10.86
CA ILE A 232 11.22 14.75 10.30
C ILE A 232 10.29 15.83 10.85
N ASP A 233 9.74 16.65 9.94
CA ASP A 233 8.75 17.68 10.27
C ASP A 233 7.33 17.12 10.13
N LEU A 234 6.75 16.67 11.25
CA LEU A 234 5.37 16.16 11.27
C LEU A 234 4.31 17.26 11.21
N THR A 235 4.66 18.54 11.39
CA THR A 235 3.67 19.64 11.42
C THR A 235 2.96 19.83 10.08
N LYS A 236 3.57 19.32 9.01
CA LYS A 236 3.03 19.37 7.64
C LYS A 236 2.06 18.24 7.32
N ASN A 237 1.92 17.25 8.20
CA ASN A 237 1.08 16.07 7.96
C ASN A 237 -0.05 16.00 8.99
N LEU A 238 -1.23 16.44 8.58
CA LEU A 238 -2.42 16.50 9.43
C LEU A 238 -3.01 15.11 9.76
N ASN A 239 -2.57 14.05 9.07
CA ASN A 239 -3.14 12.71 9.18
C ASN A 239 -2.40 11.83 10.21
N ILE A 240 -1.31 12.32 10.79
CA ILE A 240 -0.56 11.60 11.82
C ILE A 240 -1.11 11.93 13.20
N ARG A 241 -1.57 10.89 13.92
CA ARG A 241 -2.02 11.05 15.31
C ARG A 241 -0.84 11.08 16.28
N LEU A 242 -0.80 12.14 17.07
CA LEU A 242 0.05 12.26 18.24
C LEU A 242 -0.71 11.77 19.48
N LEU A 243 -0.02 11.00 20.32
CA LEU A 243 -0.55 10.51 21.58
C LEU A 243 0.19 11.18 22.73
N GLN A 244 -0.52 11.93 23.57
CA GLN A 244 0.04 12.44 24.81
C GLN A 244 -0.18 11.43 25.94
N TYR A 245 0.91 10.98 26.58
CA TYR A 245 0.86 10.04 27.68
C TYR A 245 1.97 10.34 28.70
N ARG A 246 1.59 10.49 29.97
CA ARG A 246 2.51 10.83 31.08
C ARG A 246 3.43 12.04 30.80
N GLY A 247 2.91 13.06 30.13
CA GLY A 247 3.65 14.27 29.80
C GLY A 247 4.60 14.16 28.59
N ILE A 248 4.67 12.99 27.94
CA ILE A 248 5.45 12.78 26.71
C ILE A 248 4.47 12.66 25.53
N VAL A 249 4.85 13.27 24.40
CA VAL A 249 4.14 13.10 23.13
C VAL A 249 4.80 11.97 22.35
N TYR A 250 3.99 11.03 21.90
CA TYR A 250 4.40 9.87 21.12
C TYR A 250 3.79 9.89 19.73
N VAL A 251 4.51 9.31 18.77
CA VAL A 251 4.00 8.99 17.43
C VAL A 251 4.08 7.49 17.19
N LYS A 252 3.17 6.95 16.41
CA LYS A 252 3.23 5.54 16.00
C LYS A 252 4.43 5.35 15.07
N ALA A 253 5.36 4.49 15.47
CA ALA A 253 6.65 4.33 14.79
C ALA A 253 6.49 4.05 13.30
N VAL A 254 5.52 3.20 12.95
CA VAL A 254 5.29 2.75 11.58
C VAL A 254 4.80 3.85 10.63
N ASP A 255 4.26 4.95 11.14
CA ASP A 255 3.91 6.13 10.33
C ASP A 255 5.16 6.87 9.86
N LEU A 256 6.33 6.64 10.50
CA LEU A 256 7.60 7.17 10.03
C LEU A 256 8.08 6.55 8.72
N ARG A 257 7.48 5.44 8.27
CA ARG A 257 7.80 4.86 6.96
C ARG A 257 7.64 5.89 5.86
N ASP A 258 6.64 6.77 5.97
CA ASP A 258 6.38 7.86 5.02
C ASP A 258 7.53 8.86 4.90
N TYR A 259 8.40 8.91 5.89
CA TYR A 259 9.60 9.75 5.93
C TYR A 259 10.89 8.95 5.69
N ASN A 260 10.79 7.81 5.02
CA ASN A 260 11.92 6.95 4.63
C ASN A 260 12.68 6.38 5.82
N VAL A 261 11.94 6.05 6.88
CA VAL A 261 12.44 5.31 8.03
C VAL A 261 11.90 3.88 7.92
N SER A 262 12.78 2.88 7.88
CA SER A 262 12.30 1.50 8.04
C SER A 262 11.93 1.26 9.49
N VAL A 263 10.89 0.43 9.67
CA VAL A 263 10.35 0.13 10.97
C VAL A 263 10.18 -1.38 11.08
N GLY A 264 11.00 -1.98 11.92
CA GLY A 264 10.99 -3.40 12.25
C GLY A 264 10.69 -3.63 13.73
N TRP A 265 10.50 -4.90 14.07
CA TRP A 265 10.30 -5.34 15.45
C TRP A 265 11.28 -6.47 15.79
N ASP A 266 11.96 -6.35 16.92
CA ASP A 266 12.79 -7.40 17.51
C ASP A 266 12.06 -7.96 18.73
N ASN A 267 11.52 -9.18 18.59
CA ASN A 267 10.76 -9.82 19.64
C ASN A 267 11.61 -10.25 20.83
N ALA A 268 12.89 -10.60 20.62
CA ALA A 268 13.76 -11.09 21.69
C ALA A 268 14.08 -9.98 22.70
N THR A 269 14.25 -8.75 22.20
CA THR A 269 14.58 -7.58 23.02
C THR A 269 13.39 -6.66 23.28
N ARG A 270 12.20 -6.99 22.75
CA ARG A 270 11.01 -6.12 22.71
C ARG A 270 11.37 -4.71 22.23
N SER A 271 12.10 -4.64 21.12
CA SER A 271 12.57 -3.39 20.55
C SER A 271 11.86 -3.05 19.25
N VAL A 272 11.44 -1.79 19.12
CA VAL A 272 11.20 -1.23 17.79
C VAL A 272 12.56 -0.90 17.15
N VAL A 273 12.78 -1.38 15.94
CA VAL A 273 14.00 -1.16 15.16
C VAL A 273 13.70 -0.12 14.10
N LEU A 274 14.35 1.03 14.20
CA LEU A 274 14.29 2.11 13.24
C LEU A 274 15.61 2.15 12.48
N ARG A 275 15.54 2.19 11.15
CA ARG A 275 16.70 2.52 10.33
C ARG A 275 16.37 3.67 9.41
N SER A 276 17.28 4.62 9.37
CA SER A 276 17.24 5.78 8.53
C SER A 276 18.60 5.87 7.85
N ILE A 277 18.59 6.05 6.53
CA ILE A 277 19.83 6.41 5.83
C ILE A 277 20.24 7.77 6.39
N GLY A 278 21.46 7.89 6.91
CA GLY A 278 21.93 8.97 7.80
C GLY A 278 21.93 10.40 7.25
N SER A 279 21.21 10.70 6.17
CA SER A 279 21.08 12.02 5.56
C SER A 279 19.85 12.12 4.64
N VAL A 280 18.68 11.64 5.05
CA VAL A 280 17.45 11.86 4.26
C VAL A 280 16.94 13.27 4.53
N ILE A 281 17.43 14.21 3.74
CA ILE A 281 16.67 15.42 3.42
C ILE A 281 15.41 14.93 2.66
N PRO A 282 14.18 15.25 3.11
CA PRO A 282 12.98 15.01 2.31
C PRO A 282 13.19 15.51 0.88
N GLY A 283 12.98 14.65 -0.12
CA GLY A 283 13.30 14.96 -1.51
C GLY A 283 14.60 14.39 -2.05
N VAL A 284 15.20 13.32 -1.50
CA VAL A 284 16.42 12.66 -2.08
C VAL A 284 16.13 11.27 -2.64
N ILE A 285 15.31 10.46 -1.96
CA ILE A 285 14.97 9.10 -2.42
C ILE A 285 14.04 9.08 -3.63
N ASP A 286 13.27 10.15 -3.80
CA ASP A 286 12.25 10.34 -4.83
C ASP A 286 12.76 11.24 -5.97
N ARG A 287 14.02 11.70 -5.94
CA ARG A 287 14.63 12.42 -7.09
C ARG A 287 14.92 11.45 -8.21
N ILE A 288 14.37 11.74 -9.39
CA ILE A 288 14.60 10.93 -10.59
C ILE A 288 16.04 11.09 -11.10
N ILE A 289 16.61 12.30 -10.99
CA ILE A 289 18.02 12.57 -11.29
C ILE A 289 18.84 12.40 -10.01
N SER A 290 19.34 11.19 -9.80
CA SER A 290 20.22 10.79 -8.70
C SER A 290 20.86 9.43 -9.02
N PRO A 291 21.94 9.02 -8.33
CA PRO A 291 22.43 7.65 -8.45
C PRO A 291 21.46 6.66 -7.79
N GLY A 292 21.31 5.49 -8.40
CA GLY A 292 20.71 4.32 -7.71
C GLY A 292 21.66 3.76 -6.65
N GLN A 293 21.11 2.99 -5.72
CA GLN A 293 21.80 2.48 -4.52
C GLN A 293 21.96 0.96 -4.54
N THR A 294 21.11 0.24 -5.27
CA THR A 294 21.15 -1.23 -5.26
C THR A 294 22.21 -1.81 -6.20
N SER A 295 22.69 -3.00 -5.87
CA SER A 295 23.49 -3.82 -6.78
C SER A 295 22.62 -4.55 -7.79
N GLU A 296 23.22 -5.00 -8.90
CA GLU A 296 22.53 -5.79 -9.92
C GLU A 296 21.90 -7.05 -9.34
N VAL A 297 22.62 -7.72 -8.43
CA VAL A 297 22.12 -8.93 -7.76
C VAL A 297 20.89 -8.63 -6.90
N GLN A 298 20.87 -7.49 -6.19
CA GLN A 298 19.71 -7.08 -5.40
C GLN A 298 18.48 -6.82 -6.28
N LEU A 299 18.65 -6.12 -7.42
CA LEU A 299 17.57 -5.95 -8.41
C LEU A 299 17.08 -7.29 -8.95
N GLN A 300 18.01 -8.19 -9.27
CA GLN A 300 17.68 -9.52 -9.79
C GLN A 300 16.89 -10.36 -8.79
N MET A 301 17.33 -10.41 -7.53
CA MET A 301 16.62 -11.13 -6.47
C MET A 301 15.24 -10.55 -6.22
N PHE A 302 15.11 -9.22 -6.17
CA PHE A 302 13.83 -8.56 -5.99
C PHE A 302 12.84 -8.91 -7.10
N LEU A 303 13.27 -8.84 -8.36
CA LEU A 303 12.44 -9.20 -9.50
C LEU A 303 12.09 -10.70 -9.49
N LYS A 304 13.06 -11.58 -9.20
CA LYS A 304 12.83 -13.04 -9.12
C LYS A 304 11.78 -13.40 -8.08
N ASN A 305 11.86 -12.82 -6.89
CA ASN A 305 10.91 -13.05 -5.80
C ASN A 305 9.49 -12.59 -6.14
N ASN A 306 9.37 -11.62 -7.05
CA ASN A 306 8.08 -11.14 -7.52
C ASN A 306 7.63 -11.79 -8.82
N ASN A 307 8.51 -12.37 -9.64
CA ASN A 307 8.22 -13.13 -10.86
C ASN A 307 9.39 -14.09 -11.15
N GLU A 308 9.21 -15.37 -10.81
CA GLU A 308 10.25 -16.40 -10.98
C GLU A 308 10.66 -16.60 -12.45
N ASN A 309 9.77 -16.31 -13.40
CA ASN A 309 9.98 -16.48 -14.83
C ASN A 309 10.55 -15.24 -15.53
N ALA A 310 10.78 -14.13 -14.82
CA ALA A 310 11.19 -12.85 -15.41
C ALA A 310 12.46 -12.95 -16.29
N PHE A 311 13.41 -13.78 -15.88
CA PHE A 311 14.70 -13.91 -16.55
C PHE A 311 14.70 -14.90 -17.73
N ALA A 312 13.60 -15.61 -17.96
CA ALA A 312 13.48 -16.49 -19.13
C ALA A 312 13.47 -15.66 -20.43
N THR A 313 12.80 -14.50 -20.40
CA THR A 313 12.69 -13.60 -21.55
C THR A 313 13.68 -12.44 -21.47
N PHE A 314 13.98 -11.92 -20.27
CA PHE A 314 14.82 -10.74 -20.09
C PHE A 314 15.99 -10.99 -19.11
N PRO A 315 16.97 -11.84 -19.47
CA PRO A 315 18.03 -12.27 -18.54
C PRO A 315 18.93 -11.12 -18.07
N GLU A 316 19.16 -10.09 -18.90
CA GLU A 316 20.05 -8.97 -18.58
C GLU A 316 19.33 -7.72 -18.06
N ILE A 317 18.03 -7.76 -17.78
CA ILE A 317 17.23 -6.55 -17.56
C ILE A 317 17.77 -5.64 -16.45
N ALA A 318 18.22 -6.20 -15.33
CA ALA A 318 18.79 -5.43 -14.23
C ALA A 318 20.08 -4.70 -14.63
N LYS A 319 20.96 -5.37 -15.40
CA LYS A 319 22.18 -4.79 -15.96
C LYS A 319 21.85 -3.64 -16.91
N LEU A 320 20.88 -3.84 -17.81
CA LEU A 320 20.46 -2.82 -18.77
C LEU A 320 19.98 -1.53 -18.09
N TYR A 321 19.17 -1.63 -17.03
CA TYR A 321 18.74 -0.45 -16.27
C TYR A 321 19.91 0.28 -15.63
N ARG A 322 20.84 -0.45 -15.01
CA ARG A 322 22.01 0.17 -14.38
C ARG A 322 22.87 0.91 -15.40
N GLU A 323 23.15 0.29 -16.55
CA GLU A 323 23.99 0.90 -17.59
C GLU A 323 23.32 2.12 -18.25
N GLU A 324 22.10 1.95 -18.78
CA GLU A 324 21.43 3.01 -19.54
C GLU A 324 21.03 4.20 -18.64
N ALA A 325 20.58 3.95 -17.41
CA ALA A 325 20.21 5.03 -16.50
C ALA A 325 21.43 5.79 -15.97
N THR A 326 22.52 5.08 -15.64
CA THR A 326 23.78 5.71 -15.19
C THR A 326 24.35 6.63 -16.28
N ALA A 327 24.29 6.21 -17.56
CA ALA A 327 24.74 7.03 -18.68
C ALA A 327 23.98 8.36 -18.79
N GLU A 328 22.71 8.40 -18.39
CA GLU A 328 21.86 9.58 -18.47
C GLU A 328 21.74 10.35 -17.15
N GLY A 329 22.31 9.84 -16.05
CA GLY A 329 22.17 10.41 -14.70
C GLY A 329 20.81 10.15 -14.05
N VAL A 330 20.04 9.19 -14.56
CA VAL A 330 18.73 8.79 -14.03
C VAL A 330 18.94 7.69 -12.98
N ASN A 331 18.16 7.74 -11.91
CA ASN A 331 18.18 6.72 -10.86
C ASN A 331 17.66 5.38 -11.39
N TYR A 332 18.56 4.39 -11.51
CA TYR A 332 18.21 3.07 -12.03
C TYR A 332 17.24 2.30 -11.12
N ASP A 333 17.24 2.53 -9.80
CA ASP A 333 16.29 1.87 -8.89
C ASP A 333 14.86 2.37 -9.17
N ILE A 334 14.69 3.68 -9.32
CA ILE A 334 13.40 4.31 -9.64
C ILE A 334 12.89 3.80 -10.99
N ALA A 335 13.74 3.85 -12.04
CA ALA A 335 13.36 3.39 -13.37
C ALA A 335 13.00 1.89 -13.40
N PHE A 336 13.74 1.07 -12.66
CA PHE A 336 13.46 -0.37 -12.52
C PHE A 336 12.15 -0.63 -11.76
N CYS A 337 11.89 0.10 -10.69
CA CYS A 337 10.63 0.00 -9.94
C CYS A 337 9.42 0.48 -10.77
N GLN A 338 9.59 1.53 -11.56
CA GLN A 338 8.58 1.97 -12.53
C GLN A 338 8.30 0.88 -13.57
N MET A 339 9.33 0.20 -14.10
CA MET A 339 9.13 -0.94 -15.00
C MET A 339 8.36 -2.08 -14.33
N CYS A 340 8.68 -2.38 -13.07
CA CYS A 340 7.96 -3.40 -12.31
C CYS A 340 6.47 -3.05 -12.18
N LEU A 341 6.13 -1.77 -12.02
CA LEU A 341 4.74 -1.30 -12.01
C LEU A 341 4.08 -1.47 -13.39
N GLU A 342 4.68 -0.94 -14.44
CA GLU A 342 4.11 -0.90 -15.81
C GLU A 342 3.91 -2.29 -16.42
N THR A 343 4.82 -3.23 -16.10
CA THR A 343 4.83 -4.56 -16.70
C THR A 343 4.31 -5.65 -15.78
N ALA A 344 3.82 -5.30 -14.59
CA ALA A 344 3.47 -6.24 -13.52
C ALA A 344 4.63 -7.23 -13.22
N TYR A 345 5.84 -6.69 -13.05
CA TYR A 345 7.10 -7.42 -12.85
C TYR A 345 7.46 -8.31 -14.05
N LEU A 346 7.39 -7.79 -15.28
CA LEU A 346 7.63 -8.51 -16.55
C LEU A 346 6.67 -9.67 -16.82
N ARG A 347 5.47 -9.65 -16.22
CA ARG A 347 4.38 -10.57 -16.62
C ARG A 347 3.64 -10.09 -17.85
N PHE A 348 3.58 -8.77 -18.01
CA PHE A 348 2.82 -8.08 -19.04
C PHE A 348 1.30 -8.30 -18.89
N GLY A 349 0.52 -7.41 -19.49
CA GLY A 349 -0.93 -7.41 -19.42
C GLY A 349 -1.55 -7.79 -20.76
N SER A 350 -2.86 -7.56 -20.90
CA SER A 350 -3.54 -7.70 -22.20
C SER A 350 -3.19 -6.59 -23.19
N THR A 351 -2.80 -5.41 -22.68
CA THR A 351 -2.58 -4.19 -23.47
C THR A 351 -1.13 -4.01 -23.91
N LEU A 352 -0.18 -4.35 -23.03
CA LEU A 352 1.27 -4.23 -23.26
C LEU A 352 1.85 -5.64 -23.37
N LYS A 353 2.61 -5.93 -24.42
CA LYS A 353 3.17 -7.27 -24.68
C LYS A 353 4.70 -7.28 -24.56
N ALA A 354 5.26 -8.43 -24.19
CA ALA A 354 6.70 -8.60 -23.97
C ALA A 354 7.53 -8.29 -25.23
N GLU A 355 7.04 -8.64 -26.41
CA GLU A 355 7.75 -8.46 -27.68
C GLU A 355 7.95 -6.99 -28.06
N GLN A 356 7.19 -6.09 -27.44
CA GLN A 356 7.30 -4.65 -27.67
C GLN A 356 8.51 -4.03 -26.98
N ASN A 357 9.15 -4.71 -26.03
CA ASN A 357 10.24 -4.17 -25.21
C ASN A 357 9.91 -2.80 -24.57
N ASN A 358 8.63 -2.48 -24.34
CA ASN A 358 8.20 -1.17 -23.89
C ASN A 358 7.96 -1.18 -22.38
N PHE A 359 9.04 -1.04 -21.62
CA PHE A 359 9.02 -1.17 -20.16
C PHE A 359 8.46 0.06 -19.42
N GLY A 360 8.32 1.19 -20.11
CA GLY A 360 7.75 2.43 -19.57
C GLY A 360 6.31 2.69 -20.01
N ASN A 361 5.67 1.75 -20.73
CA ASN A 361 4.33 1.91 -21.30
C ASN A 361 4.17 3.19 -22.15
N LEU A 362 5.20 3.52 -22.93
CA LEU A 362 5.25 4.72 -23.76
C LEU A 362 4.28 4.60 -24.95
N GLY A 363 3.58 5.69 -25.28
CA GLY A 363 2.72 5.74 -26.47
C GLY A 363 3.50 5.90 -27.78
N ALA A 364 2.88 5.52 -28.91
CA ALA A 364 3.42 5.80 -30.24
C ALA A 364 3.30 7.29 -30.63
N VAL A 365 3.96 7.69 -31.72
CA VAL A 365 3.84 9.03 -32.32
C VAL A 365 2.53 9.07 -33.12
N GLY A 366 1.50 9.73 -32.57
CA GLY A 366 0.20 9.84 -33.26
C GLY A 366 -1.02 10.07 -32.35
N GLY A 367 -0.86 9.92 -31.03
CA GLY A 367 -1.93 10.24 -30.07
C GLY A 367 -3.10 9.24 -30.04
N GLY A 368 -3.01 8.13 -30.78
CA GLY A 368 -3.93 7.00 -30.68
C GLY A 368 -3.63 6.08 -29.49
N THR A 369 -4.40 5.00 -29.36
CA THR A 369 -4.24 3.96 -28.32
C THR A 369 -3.04 3.03 -28.55
N GLU A 370 -2.20 3.31 -29.55
CA GLU A 370 -1.08 2.46 -29.92
C GLU A 370 0.11 2.68 -28.99
N SER A 371 0.62 1.60 -28.41
CA SER A 371 1.85 1.59 -27.62
C SER A 371 3.08 1.56 -28.52
N ALA A 372 4.15 2.24 -28.10
CA ALA A 372 5.44 2.16 -28.78
C ALA A 372 6.01 0.74 -28.68
N SER A 373 6.82 0.36 -29.67
CA SER A 373 7.56 -0.90 -29.70
C SER A 373 9.01 -0.63 -30.04
N PHE A 374 9.92 -1.34 -29.39
CA PHE A 374 11.36 -1.15 -29.51
C PHE A 374 12.04 -2.43 -29.99
N PRO A 375 13.09 -2.31 -30.84
CA PRO A 375 13.72 -3.46 -31.50
C PRO A 375 14.49 -4.38 -30.54
N SER A 376 14.84 -3.90 -29.34
CA SER A 376 15.49 -4.72 -28.32
C SER A 376 15.19 -4.20 -26.92
N ALA A 377 15.41 -5.05 -25.92
CA ALA A 377 15.25 -4.68 -24.51
C ALA A 377 16.12 -3.46 -24.14
N ARG A 378 17.36 -3.38 -24.64
CA ARG A 378 18.24 -2.23 -24.39
C ARG A 378 17.66 -0.92 -24.91
N ILE A 379 17.12 -0.93 -26.12
CA ILE A 379 16.51 0.28 -26.71
C ILE A 379 15.23 0.66 -25.97
N GLY A 380 14.44 -0.33 -25.55
CA GLY A 380 13.28 -0.13 -24.71
C GLY A 380 13.60 0.53 -23.36
N VAL A 381 14.60 0.01 -22.66
CA VAL A 381 15.11 0.60 -21.40
C VAL A 381 15.59 2.02 -21.66
N ARG A 382 16.42 2.24 -22.69
CA ARG A 382 16.90 3.59 -23.05
C ARG A 382 15.76 4.57 -23.30
N ALA A 383 14.72 4.17 -24.03
CA ALA A 383 13.56 5.03 -24.29
C ALA A 383 12.86 5.44 -22.99
N GLN A 384 12.66 4.51 -22.05
CA GLN A 384 12.11 4.85 -20.74
C GLN A 384 13.01 5.82 -19.97
N ILE A 385 14.32 5.57 -19.94
CA ILE A 385 15.29 6.44 -19.26
C ILE A 385 15.27 7.86 -19.85
N GLN A 386 15.25 7.97 -21.17
CA GLN A 386 15.15 9.27 -21.85
C GLN A 386 13.85 9.98 -21.50
N HIS A 387 12.72 9.25 -21.44
CA HIS A 387 11.43 9.83 -21.06
C HIS A 387 11.45 10.35 -19.61
N LEU A 388 12.01 9.57 -18.67
CA LEU A 388 12.20 9.99 -17.28
C LEU A 388 13.09 11.24 -17.18
N LYS A 389 14.21 11.27 -17.92
CA LYS A 389 15.09 12.44 -17.98
C LYS A 389 14.41 13.66 -18.59
N ALA A 390 13.54 13.48 -19.59
CA ALA A 390 12.75 14.56 -20.14
C ALA A 390 11.89 15.20 -19.04
N TYR A 391 11.15 14.40 -18.26
CA TYR A 391 10.33 14.90 -17.15
C TYR A 391 11.16 15.57 -16.04
N ALA A 392 12.32 15.01 -15.70
CA ALA A 392 13.02 15.39 -14.48
C ALA A 392 14.14 16.43 -14.67
N SER A 393 14.63 16.64 -15.90
CA SER A 393 15.81 17.47 -16.16
C SER A 393 15.71 18.30 -17.43
N LEU A 394 16.44 19.42 -17.45
CA LEU A 394 16.71 20.23 -18.64
C LEU A 394 18.02 19.84 -19.34
N GLU A 395 18.88 19.04 -18.69
CA GLU A 395 20.17 18.61 -19.24
C GLU A 395 20.02 17.79 -20.52
N PRO A 396 20.85 17.99 -21.56
CA PRO A 396 20.75 17.22 -22.80
C PRO A 396 20.91 15.71 -22.56
N LEU A 397 20.37 14.92 -23.48
CA LEU A 397 20.63 13.47 -23.50
C LEU A 397 22.10 13.22 -23.84
N VAL A 398 22.65 12.17 -23.23
CA VAL A 398 24.01 11.70 -23.51
C VAL A 398 24.00 10.75 -24.71
N GLN A 399 22.99 9.90 -24.81
CA GLN A 399 22.82 8.93 -25.88
C GLN A 399 21.90 9.45 -27.00
N GLU A 400 21.95 8.79 -28.16
CA GLU A 400 21.02 9.06 -29.27
C GLU A 400 19.56 8.89 -28.85
N VAL A 401 18.71 9.81 -29.29
CA VAL A 401 17.28 9.83 -28.96
C VAL A 401 16.57 8.63 -29.60
N VAL A 402 15.99 7.78 -28.77
CA VAL A 402 15.16 6.63 -29.18
C VAL A 402 13.74 6.71 -28.63
N ASP A 403 13.50 7.57 -27.62
CA ASP A 403 12.15 7.84 -27.14
C ASP A 403 11.35 8.64 -28.20
N PRO A 404 10.31 8.03 -28.81
CA PRO A 404 9.51 8.67 -29.84
C PRO A 404 8.78 9.94 -29.34
N ARG A 405 8.62 10.06 -28.02
CA ARG A 405 7.86 11.13 -27.39
C ARG A 405 8.74 12.16 -26.67
N PHE A 406 10.06 12.03 -26.75
CA PHE A 406 10.99 12.89 -26.01
C PHE A 406 10.72 14.39 -26.22
N ARG A 407 10.38 14.77 -27.47
CA ARG A 407 10.13 16.16 -27.86
C ARG A 407 8.75 16.70 -27.42
N PHE A 408 7.83 15.84 -27.00
CA PHE A 408 6.48 16.24 -26.58
C PHE A 408 6.37 16.46 -25.07
N VAL A 409 7.39 16.08 -24.29
CA VAL A 409 7.42 16.29 -22.84
C VAL A 409 7.90 17.71 -22.55
N THR A 410 7.14 18.44 -21.74
CA THR A 410 7.63 19.69 -21.15
C THR A 410 8.75 19.36 -20.18
N ARG A 411 9.98 19.74 -20.53
CA ARG A 411 11.16 19.25 -19.83
C ARG A 411 11.30 19.83 -18.42
N GLY A 412 11.78 19.01 -17.48
CA GLY A 412 12.03 19.43 -16.09
C GLY A 412 10.78 19.69 -15.24
N ILE A 413 9.58 19.33 -15.72
CA ILE A 413 8.30 19.58 -15.05
C ILE A 413 8.02 18.66 -13.85
N ALA A 414 8.68 17.50 -13.76
CA ALA A 414 8.53 16.53 -12.69
C ALA A 414 9.89 15.96 -12.22
N PRO A 415 10.69 16.73 -11.45
CA PRO A 415 11.95 16.23 -10.86
C PRO A 415 11.79 15.10 -9.82
N LEU A 416 10.63 15.00 -9.17
CA LEU A 416 10.33 14.02 -8.12
C LEU A 416 9.34 12.96 -8.61
N VAL A 417 9.46 11.72 -8.13
CA VAL A 417 8.59 10.58 -8.49
C VAL A 417 7.11 10.89 -8.27
N GLY A 418 6.76 11.54 -7.16
CA GLY A 418 5.38 11.94 -6.86
C GLY A 418 4.76 12.88 -7.91
N GLN A 419 5.59 13.65 -8.63
CA GLN A 419 5.13 14.57 -9.67
C GLN A 419 4.83 13.86 -10.99
N LEU A 420 5.17 12.58 -11.14
CA LEU A 420 4.77 11.77 -12.30
C LEU A 420 3.26 11.44 -12.28
N SER A 421 2.63 11.45 -11.11
CA SER A 421 1.17 11.34 -10.97
C SER A 421 0.44 12.43 -11.74
N GLY A 422 -0.53 12.04 -12.56
CA GLY A 422 -1.27 12.94 -13.46
C GLY A 422 -0.47 13.49 -14.64
N ARG A 423 0.81 13.12 -14.80
CA ARG A 423 1.69 13.60 -15.88
C ARG A 423 2.20 12.46 -16.77
N TRP A 424 2.87 11.48 -16.16
CA TRP A 424 3.26 10.25 -16.86
C TRP A 424 2.05 9.34 -17.06
N SER A 425 1.25 9.18 -15.99
CA SER A 425 0.02 8.40 -15.96
C SER A 425 -1.13 9.28 -15.49
N ALA A 426 -2.34 9.03 -15.98
CA ALA A 426 -3.55 9.68 -15.47
C ALA A 426 -3.88 9.28 -14.02
N ASP A 427 -3.27 8.20 -13.53
CA ASP A 427 -3.38 7.75 -12.15
C ASP A 427 -2.73 8.76 -11.18
N LEU A 428 -3.52 9.30 -10.26
CA LEU A 428 -3.05 10.26 -9.26
C LEU A 428 -2.20 9.61 -8.16
N GLN A 429 -2.27 8.29 -8.00
CA GLN A 429 -1.45 7.51 -7.05
C GLN A 429 -0.23 6.88 -7.73
N TYR A 430 0.05 7.22 -8.98
CA TYR A 430 1.13 6.60 -9.77
C TYR A 430 2.50 6.70 -9.09
N GLY A 431 2.87 7.89 -8.62
CA GLY A 431 4.11 8.11 -7.89
C GLY A 431 4.17 7.30 -6.58
N ASP A 432 3.06 7.23 -5.83
CA ASP A 432 2.99 6.46 -4.58
C ASP A 432 3.20 4.97 -4.84
N LYS A 433 2.64 4.43 -5.93
CA LYS A 433 2.83 3.03 -6.34
C LYS A 433 4.29 2.73 -6.67
N ILE A 434 4.98 3.63 -7.38
CA ILE A 434 6.42 3.49 -7.65
C ILE A 434 7.21 3.53 -6.33
N MET A 435 6.92 4.48 -5.45
CA MET A 435 7.58 4.60 -4.16
C MET A 435 7.35 3.38 -3.26
N ALA A 436 6.16 2.77 -3.30
CA ALA A 436 5.86 1.54 -2.59
C ALA A 436 6.69 0.35 -3.09
N ILE A 437 6.97 0.27 -4.40
CA ILE A 437 7.88 -0.76 -4.95
C ILE A 437 9.33 -0.45 -4.55
N LEU A 438 9.78 0.80 -4.66
CA LEU A 438 11.13 1.23 -4.29
C LEU A 438 11.45 0.95 -2.82
N ARG A 439 10.50 1.22 -1.92
CA ARG A 439 10.66 0.89 -0.49
C ARG A 439 10.81 -0.61 -0.25
N ARG A 440 9.98 -1.44 -0.90
CA ARG A 440 10.10 -2.90 -0.81
C ARG A 440 11.45 -3.39 -1.34
N LEU A 441 11.95 -2.80 -2.43
CA LEU A 441 13.28 -3.08 -2.96
C LEU A 441 14.34 -2.75 -1.90
N TYR A 442 14.31 -1.56 -1.31
CA TYR A 442 15.31 -1.13 -0.32
C TYR A 442 15.25 -1.92 0.98
N GLU A 443 14.06 -2.27 1.45
CA GLU A 443 13.86 -3.16 2.60
C GLU A 443 14.45 -4.56 2.31
N SER A 444 14.17 -5.12 1.13
CA SER A 444 14.73 -6.42 0.73
C SER A 444 16.26 -6.39 0.57
N ALA A 445 16.80 -5.21 0.24
CA ALA A 445 18.22 -4.96 0.07
C ALA A 445 18.94 -4.58 1.38
N ASN A 446 18.23 -4.46 2.52
CA ASN A 446 18.72 -3.93 3.80
C ASN A 446 19.31 -2.51 3.70
N LEU A 447 18.81 -1.70 2.75
CA LEU A 447 19.16 -0.29 2.60
C LEU A 447 18.21 0.61 3.40
N LEU A 448 16.99 0.12 3.64
CA LEU A 448 16.04 0.64 4.60
C LEU A 448 15.79 -0.45 5.64
#